data_AF-A0A522DNU9-F1
#
_entry.id   AF-A0A522DNU9-F1
#
_cell.length_a   1.000
_cell.length_b   1.000
_cell.length_c   1.000
_cell.angle_alpha   90.00
_cell.angle_beta   90.00
_cell.angle_gamma   90.00
#
_symmetry.space_group_name_H-M   'P 1'
#
loop_
_entity.id
_entity.type
_entity.pdbx_description
1 polymer ?
#
loop_
_entity_poly.entity_id
_entity_poly.type
_entity_poly.pdbx_seq_one_letter_code
_entity_poly.pdbx_strand_id
1 'polypeptide(L)' 'MMLKVFTCNDHEGFWPVGVASVIVAADETEARDLLKVELRSHGLKSEQPFTLREIRTDRPRAFVLMDGNY' A
#
# COMPACT_ATOMS: atom_id res chain seq x y z
N MET A 1 4.71 -20.99 0.84
CA MET A 1 4.40 -19.81 1.68
C MET A 1 3.05 -19.27 1.26
N MET A 2 2.23 -18.76 2.18
CA MET A 2 0.92 -18.18 1.86
C MET A 2 1.07 -16.67 1.72
N LEU A 3 0.63 -16.11 0.58
CA LEU A 3 0.67 -14.67 0.35
C LEU A 3 -0.44 -13.96 1.13
N LYS A 4 -0.12 -12.78 1.63
CA LYS A 4 -1.00 -11.84 2.31
C LYS A 4 -1.20 -10.59 1.47
N VAL A 5 -2.26 -9.84 1.77
CA VAL A 5 -2.54 -8.56 1.13
C VAL A 5 -2.32 -7.45 2.15
N PHE A 6 -1.52 -6.46 1.81
CA PHE A 6 -1.30 -5.25 2.59
C PHE A 6 -1.79 -4.03 1.80
N THR A 7 -2.14 -2.97 2.52
CA THR A 7 -2.56 -1.70 1.94
C THR A 7 -1.86 -0.54 2.61
N CYS A 8 -1.62 0.52 1.84
CA CYS A 8 -0.98 1.75 2.26
C CYS A 8 -1.70 2.92 1.61
N ASN A 9 -2.08 3.96 2.35
CA ASN A 9 -2.73 5.15 1.82
C ASN A 9 -2.12 6.46 2.34
N ASP A 10 -0.95 6.39 2.95
CA ASP A 10 -0.22 7.50 3.56
C ASP A 10 1.24 7.62 3.08
N HIS A 11 1.64 6.86 2.05
CA HIS A 11 2.91 7.07 1.37
C HIS A 11 2.90 8.36 0.55
N GLU A 12 4.07 8.82 0.08
CA GLU A 12 4.14 10.00 -0.78
C GLU A 12 3.40 9.78 -2.11
N GLY A 13 2.71 10.82 -2.56
CA GLY A 13 1.92 10.84 -3.78
C GLY A 13 2.01 12.17 -4.52
N PHE A 14 1.37 12.26 -5.67
CA PHE A 14 1.22 13.53 -6.39
C PHE A 14 -0.01 14.28 -5.88
N TRP A 15 0.22 15.43 -5.24
CA TRP A 15 -0.86 16.35 -4.87
C TRP A 15 -1.57 16.88 -6.13
N PRO A 16 -2.90 17.08 -6.14
CA PRO A 16 -3.87 17.01 -5.04
C PRO A 16 -4.57 15.66 -4.89
N VAL A 17 -4.02 14.58 -5.45
CA VAL A 17 -4.73 13.31 -5.52
C VAL A 17 -4.38 12.45 -4.31
N GLY A 18 -5.41 11.87 -3.67
CA GLY A 18 -5.20 10.85 -2.65
C GLY A 18 -4.54 9.61 -3.26
N VAL A 19 -3.69 8.94 -2.49
CA VAL A 19 -2.96 7.74 -2.95
C VAL A 19 -3.38 6.50 -2.18
N ALA A 20 -3.32 5.37 -2.86
CA ALA A 20 -3.45 4.06 -2.23
C ALA A 20 -2.65 3.04 -3.02
N SER A 21 -1.98 2.15 -2.30
CA SER A 21 -1.25 1.01 -2.83
C SER A 21 -1.76 -0.29 -2.21
N VAL A 22 -1.80 -1.33 -3.03
CA VAL A 22 -2.05 -2.71 -2.61
C VAL A 22 -0.78 -3.50 -2.85
N ILE A 23 -0.35 -4.26 -1.84
CA ILE A 23 0.88 -5.02 -1.88
C ILE A 23 0.55 -6.48 -1.56
N VAL A 24 1.10 -7.40 -2.34
CA VAL A 24 0.96 -8.85 -2.12
C VAL A 24 2.32 -9.39 -1.73
N ALA A 25 2.45 -9.90 -0.50
CA ALA A 25 3.73 -10.32 0.07
C ALA A 25 3.54 -11.42 1.13
N ALA A 26 4.61 -12.12 1.51
CA ALA A 26 4.58 -13.14 2.57
C ALA A 26 4.44 -12.52 3.97
N ASP A 27 5.04 -11.34 4.19
CA ASP A 27 4.99 -10.60 5.46
C ASP A 27 5.10 -9.08 5.25
N GLU A 28 5.03 -8.32 6.36
CA GLU A 28 5.07 -6.86 6.32
C GLU A 28 6.44 -6.31 5.88
N THR A 29 7.54 -7.01 6.20
CA THR A 29 8.89 -6.57 5.83
C THR A 29 9.04 -6.61 4.31
N GLU A 30 8.68 -7.75 3.70
CA GLU A 30 8.69 -7.89 2.24
C GLU A 30 7.72 -6.90 1.59
N ALA A 31 6.53 -6.71 2.16
CA ALA A 31 5.56 -5.73 1.64
C ALA A 31 6.12 -4.30 1.61
N ARG A 32 6.88 -3.92 2.65
CA ARG A 32 7.50 -2.60 2.76
C ARG A 32 8.59 -2.42 1.71
N ASP A 33 9.43 -3.43 1.51
CA ASP A 33 10.50 -3.37 0.50
C ASP A 33 9.93 -3.30 -0.92
N LEU A 34 8.91 -4.09 -1.22
CA LEU A 34 8.20 -4.06 -2.50
C LEU A 34 7.57 -2.69 -2.77
N LEU A 35 6.89 -2.09 -1.78
CA LEU A 35 6.31 -0.76 -1.92
C LEU A 35 7.41 0.29 -2.18
N LYS A 36 8.53 0.25 -1.46
CA LYS A 36 9.63 1.18 -1.69
C LYS A 36 10.21 1.09 -3.11
N VAL A 37 10.37 -0.12 -3.64
CA VAL A 37 10.84 -0.34 -5.01
C VAL A 37 9.85 0.26 -6.02
N GLU A 38 8.56 -0.01 -5.83
CA GLU A 38 7.53 0.54 -6.70
C GLU A 38 7.48 2.06 -6.62
N LEU A 39 7.44 2.68 -5.43
CA LEU A 39 7.45 4.14 -5.30
C LEU A 39 8.61 4.80 -6.05
N ARG A 40 9.83 4.23 -5.97
CA ARG A 40 10.99 4.74 -6.72
C ARG A 40 10.81 4.62 -8.24
N SER A 41 10.18 3.56 -8.74
CA SER A 41 9.93 3.39 -10.18
C SER A 41 8.97 4.46 -10.73
N HIS A 42 8.10 5.01 -9.87
CA HIS A 42 7.20 6.12 -10.18
C HIS A 42 7.78 7.52 -9.82
N GLY A 43 9.03 7.59 -9.37
CA GLY A 43 9.68 8.86 -8.98
C GLY A 43 9.18 9.45 -7.66
N LEU A 44 8.49 8.67 -6.83
CA LEU A 44 8.00 9.06 -5.51
C LEU A 44 9.07 8.76 -4.45
N LYS A 45 9.12 9.52 -3.34
CA LYS A 45 10.11 9.22 -2.30
C LYS A 45 9.68 8.00 -1.50
N SER A 46 10.55 6.99 -1.49
CA SER A 46 10.33 5.72 -0.78
C SER A 46 10.78 5.73 0.68
N GLU A 47 11.55 6.72 1.11
CA GLU A 47 12.16 6.75 2.45
C GLU A 47 11.32 7.51 3.49
N GLN A 48 10.22 8.13 3.06
CA GLN A 48 9.28 8.70 4.02
C GLN A 48 8.57 7.57 4.79
N PRO A 49 8.32 7.74 6.10
CA PRO A 49 7.52 6.79 6.86
C PRO A 49 6.11 6.64 6.26
N PHE A 50 5.64 5.40 6.20
CA PHE A 50 4.28 5.06 5.79
C PHE A 50 3.79 3.83 6.56
N THR A 51 2.48 3.68 6.66
CA THR A 51 1.84 2.56 7.38
C THR A 51 1.39 1.47 6.42
N LEU A 52 1.48 0.22 6.87
CA LEU A 52 0.95 -0.94 6.16
C LEU A 52 -0.15 -1.56 7.01
N ARG A 53 -1.27 -1.88 6.37
CA ARG A 53 -2.38 -2.61 6.98
C ARG A 53 -2.63 -3.91 6.25
N GLU A 54 -2.45 -5.03 6.95
CA GLU A 54 -2.84 -6.35 6.44
C GLU A 54 -4.37 -6.43 6.30
N ILE A 55 -4.82 -6.91 5.13
CA ILE A 55 -6.21 -7.20 4.83
C ILE A 55 -6.45 -8.70 4.98
N ARG A 56 -7.44 -9.04 5.79
CA ARG A 56 -7.93 -10.42 5.90
C ARG A 56 -8.72 -10.80 4.66
N THR A 57 -8.30 -11.89 4.01
CA THR A 57 -8.87 -12.42 2.76
C THR A 57 -9.71 -13.68 2.99
N ASP A 58 -10.14 -13.94 4.23
CA ASP A 58 -10.89 -15.13 4.62
C ASP A 58 -12.36 -15.14 4.15
N ARG A 59 -12.88 -14.00 3.67
CA ARG A 59 -14.25 -13.87 3.15
C ARG A 59 -14.30 -12.89 1.96
N PRO A 60 -15.14 -13.12 0.94
CA PRO A 60 -15.35 -12.16 -0.15
C PRO A 60 -15.89 -10.82 0.37
N ARG A 61 -15.21 -9.72 0.05
CA ARG A 61 -15.62 -8.35 0.38
C ARG A 61 -14.82 -7.31 -0.42
N ALA A 62 -15.34 -6.10 -0.53
CA ALA A 62 -14.61 -4.95 -1.03
C ALA A 62 -13.97 -4.13 0.11
N PHE A 63 -12.86 -3.46 -0.19
CA PHE A 63 -12.23 -2.46 0.66
C PHE A 63 -12.07 -1.17 -0.13
N VAL A 64 -12.70 -0.10 0.35
CA VAL A 64 -12.50 1.25 -0.19
C VAL A 64 -11.37 1.88 0.60
N LEU A 65 -10.24 2.14 -0.06
CA LEU A 65 -9.05 2.73 0.58
C LEU A 65 -9.08 4.26 0.57
N MET A 66 -9.68 4.81 -0.49
CA MET A 66 -9.94 6.24 -0.67
C MET A 66 -11.31 6.36 -1.33
N ASP A 67 -12.20 7.19 -0.80
CA ASP A 67 -13.56 7.45 -1.31
C ASP A 67 -13.68 8.78 -2.07
N GLY A 68 -12.57 9.50 -2.22
CA GLY A 68 -12.50 10.79 -2.90
C GLY A 68 -13.16 11.94 -2.12
N ASN A 69 -13.54 11.72 -0.87
CA ASN A 69 -14.02 12.78 0.01
C ASN A 69 -12.81 13.49 0.64
N TYR A 70 -12.49 14.68 0.13
CA TYR A 70 -11.30 15.47 0.46
C TYR A 70 -11.58 16.49 1.57
#